data_AF-A0A5A7N4N9-F1
#
_entry.id   AF-A0A5A7N4N9-F1
#
_cell.length_a   1.000
_cell.length_b   1.000
_cell.length_c   1.000
_cell.angle_alpha   90.00
_cell.angle_beta   90.00
_cell.angle_gamma   90.00
#
_symmetry.space_group_name_H-M   'P 1'
#
loop_
_entity.id
_entity.type
_entity.pdbx_description
1 polymer ?
#
loop_
_entity_poly.entity_id
_entity_poly.type
_entity_poly.pdbx_seq_one_letter_code
_entity_poly.pdbx_strand_id
1 'polypeptide(L)'
;MPDETVSRDDARLLYDRGIAQVLATRLVADLETPVSAYLKLTGGQPGSFLLESVEGGAVRGRYTIIGFAPDLIWRCHGNRAERAQITPGQPAHFMPDDLPAMPALRRLLKESLIDLPSDLPPMAAGLVGYMAMIWCA
;
A
#
# COMPACT_ATOMS: atom_id res chain seq x y z
N MET A 1 -2.14 26.61 -2.10
CA MET A 1 -2.45 25.57 -3.11
C MET A 1 -3.55 24.70 -2.52
N PRO A 2 -4.51 24.19 -3.31
CA PRO A 2 -5.62 23.44 -2.74
C PRO A 2 -5.08 22.23 -1.97
N ASP A 3 -5.58 22.04 -0.75
CA ASP A 3 -5.12 21.03 0.22
C ASP A 3 -5.58 19.62 -0.17
N GLU A 4 -6.74 19.49 -0.84
CA GLU A 4 -7.33 18.22 -1.25
C GLU A 4 -7.31 18.07 -2.78
N THR A 5 -6.93 16.89 -3.29
CA THR A 5 -6.89 16.56 -4.72
C THR A 5 -8.28 16.28 -5.32
N VAL A 6 -9.26 15.95 -4.48
CA VAL A 6 -10.65 15.66 -4.85
C VAL A 6 -11.57 16.28 -3.80
N SER A 7 -12.65 16.97 -4.22
CA SER A 7 -13.67 17.47 -3.29
C SER A 7 -14.32 16.31 -2.54
N ARG A 8 -14.59 16.48 -1.24
CA ARG A 8 -15.22 15.44 -0.40
C ARG A 8 -16.56 14.94 -0.97
N ASP A 9 -17.32 15.83 -1.62
CA ASP A 9 -18.61 15.47 -2.21
C ASP A 9 -18.44 14.57 -3.45
N ASP A 10 -17.44 14.86 -4.30
CA ASP A 10 -17.11 14.03 -5.46
C ASP A 10 -16.56 12.67 -5.04
N ALA A 11 -15.69 12.67 -4.02
CA ALA A 11 -15.16 11.44 -3.44
C ALA A 11 -16.29 10.55 -2.89
N ARG A 12 -17.25 11.14 -2.17
CA ARG A 12 -18.40 10.40 -1.65
C ARG A 12 -19.23 9.79 -2.78
N LEU A 13 -19.49 10.54 -3.85
CA LEU A 13 -20.26 10.05 -5.00
C LEU A 13 -19.56 8.89 -5.73
N LEU A 14 -18.24 8.91 -5.84
CA LEU A 14 -17.46 7.79 -6.40
C LEU A 14 -17.46 6.58 -5.47
N TYR A 15 -17.34 6.81 -4.15
CA TYR A 15 -17.42 5.76 -3.14
C TYR A 15 -18.77 5.03 -3.16
N ASP A 16 -19.87 5.76 -3.21
CA ASP A 16 -21.24 5.19 -3.27
C ASP A 16 -21.48 4.36 -4.54
N ARG A 17 -20.66 4.57 -5.58
CA ARG A 17 -20.67 3.79 -6.84
C ARG A 17 -19.70 2.60 -6.82
N GLY A 18 -18.98 2.37 -5.72
CA GLY A 18 -17.98 1.32 -5.60
C GLY A 18 -16.72 1.55 -6.42
N ILE A 19 -16.42 2.81 -6.78
CA ILE A 19 -15.24 3.16 -7.56
C ILE A 19 -14.08 3.43 -6.59
N ALA A 20 -13.00 2.68 -6.70
CA ALA A 20 -11.79 2.88 -5.90
C ALA A 20 -11.11 4.21 -6.27
N GLN A 21 -10.58 4.92 -5.27
CA GLN A 21 -10.02 6.27 -5.42
C GLN A 21 -8.97 6.54 -4.34
N VAL A 22 -8.06 7.48 -4.60
CA VAL A 22 -7.09 7.95 -3.62
C VAL A 22 -7.45 9.36 -3.16
N LEU A 23 -7.54 9.51 -1.84
CA LEU A 23 -7.64 10.81 -1.19
C LEU A 23 -6.26 11.21 -0.69
N ALA A 24 -5.86 12.45 -0.98
CA ALA A 24 -4.57 12.97 -0.59
C ALA A 24 -4.68 14.38 0.00
N THR A 25 -3.82 14.66 0.97
CA THR A 25 -3.56 15.99 1.53
C THR A 25 -2.06 16.24 1.57
N ARG A 26 -1.65 17.50 1.54
CA ARG A 26 -0.24 17.91 1.62
C ARG A 26 0.00 18.68 2.91
N LEU A 27 0.83 18.12 3.77
CA LEU A 27 1.18 18.70 5.07
C LEU A 27 2.61 19.24 5.05
N VAL A 28 2.86 20.33 5.78
CA VAL A 28 4.22 20.83 6.04
C VAL A 28 4.88 19.93 7.09
N ALA A 29 6.04 19.36 6.76
CA ALA A 29 6.72 18.37 7.58
C ALA A 29 8.23 18.65 7.70
N ASP A 30 8.62 19.93 7.68
CA ASP A 30 10.03 20.37 7.64
C ASP A 30 10.86 19.91 8.85
N LEU A 31 10.20 19.56 9.95
CA LEU A 31 10.83 19.03 11.17
C LEU A 31 10.83 17.50 11.24
N GLU A 32 10.24 16.83 10.25
CA GLU A 32 10.22 15.38 10.20
C GLU A 32 11.36 14.84 9.34
N THR A 33 11.97 13.77 9.84
CA THR A 33 12.78 12.86 9.03
C THR A 33 11.89 11.71 8.56
N PRO A 34 12.25 11.01 7.47
CA PRO A 34 11.62 9.77 7.05
C PRO A 34 11.34 8.78 8.20
N VAL A 35 12.34 8.58 9.07
CA VAL A 35 12.25 7.67 10.21
C VAL A 35 11.32 8.21 11.30
N SER A 36 11.39 9.51 11.64
CA SER A 36 10.49 10.08 12.66
C SER A 36 9.03 10.08 12.20
N ALA A 37 8.78 10.37 10.91
CA ALA A 37 7.46 10.26 10.31
C ALA A 37 6.94 8.81 10.37
N TYR A 38 7.77 7.83 9.98
CA TYR A 38 7.41 6.41 10.07
C TYR A 38 7.01 6.01 11.50
N LEU A 39 7.81 6.35 12.51
CA LEU A 39 7.51 5.99 13.90
C LEU A 39 6.20 6.62 14.38
N LYS A 40 5.97 7.90 14.06
CA LYS A 40 4.76 8.65 14.45
C LYS A 40 3.49 8.13 13.75
N LEU A 41 3.57 7.81 12.46
CA LEU A 41 2.42 7.35 11.68
C LEU A 41 2.04 5.91 11.99
N THR A 42 3.04 5.04 12.15
CA THR A 42 2.81 3.60 12.20
C THR A 42 2.66 3.07 13.62
N GLY A 43 3.26 3.73 14.62
CA GLY A 43 3.25 3.26 16.00
C GLY A 43 3.81 1.84 16.20
N GLY A 44 4.62 1.35 15.25
CA GLY A 44 5.14 -0.03 15.27
C GLY A 44 4.12 -1.11 14.93
N GLN A 45 2.97 -0.76 14.36
CA GLN A 45 1.95 -1.74 13.98
C GLN A 45 2.46 -2.70 12.89
N PRO A 46 2.12 -3.99 12.94
CA PRO A 46 2.44 -4.95 11.89
C PRO A 46 1.89 -4.53 10.52
N GLY A 47 2.55 -4.95 9.44
CA GLY A 47 2.15 -4.60 8.08
C GLY A 47 2.51 -3.17 7.66
N SER A 48 3.39 -2.51 8.41
CA SER A 48 3.99 -1.23 8.03
C SER A 48 5.34 -1.40 7.35
N PHE A 49 5.71 -0.43 6.51
CA PHE A 49 7.01 -0.41 5.82
C PHE A 49 7.50 1.03 5.59
N LEU A 50 8.82 1.15 5.39
CA LEU A 50 9.51 2.36 4.99
C LEU A 50 10.43 2.01 3.81
N LEU A 51 10.16 2.59 2.63
CA LEU A 51 11.01 2.44 1.45
C LEU A 51 11.70 3.77 1.16
N GLU A 52 13.02 3.74 1.16
CA GLU A 52 13.86 4.84 0.71
C GLU A 52 14.71 4.35 -0.45
N SER A 53 14.72 5.11 -1.54
CA SER A 53 15.67 4.87 -2.63
C SER A 53 16.99 5.55 -2.30
N VAL A 54 18.10 4.83 -2.48
CA VAL A 54 19.45 5.38 -2.35
C VAL A 54 20.22 5.01 -3.62
N GLU A 55 20.58 5.99 -4.41
CA GLU A 55 21.44 5.80 -5.58
C GLU A 55 22.91 6.00 -5.16
N GLY A 56 23.76 5.01 -5.48
CA GLY A 56 25.21 5.11 -5.31
C GLY A 56 25.70 5.34 -3.87
N GLY A 57 24.87 5.07 -2.85
CA GLY A 57 25.23 5.21 -1.44
C GLY A 57 25.30 6.64 -0.90
N ALA A 58 25.03 7.65 -1.73
CA ALA A 58 25.15 9.07 -1.34
C ALA A 58 23.93 9.93 -1.70
N VAL A 59 23.20 9.58 -2.76
CA VAL A 59 22.04 10.37 -3.20
C VAL A 59 20.76 9.70 -2.71
N ARG A 60 20.10 10.34 -1.75
CA ARG A 60 18.73 9.96 -1.38
C ARG A 60 17.79 10.28 -2.54
N GLY A 61 16.94 9.31 -2.88
CA GLY A 61 15.89 9.50 -3.87
C GLY A 61 14.92 10.59 -3.44
N ARG A 62 14.20 11.15 -4.43
CA ARG A 62 13.26 12.26 -4.22
C ARG A 62 12.10 11.94 -3.28
N TYR A 63 11.76 10.66 -3.12
CA TYR A 63 10.63 10.20 -2.32
C TYR A 63 11.07 9.12 -1.32
N THR A 64 10.60 9.30 -0.09
CA THR A 64 10.43 8.25 0.91
C THR A 64 8.97 7.80 0.85
N ILE A 65 8.72 6.49 0.91
CA ILE A 65 7.36 5.94 0.91
C ILE A 65 7.14 5.20 2.22
N ILE A 66 6.06 5.57 2.89
CA ILE A 66 5.61 4.95 4.13
C ILE A 66 4.23 4.35 3.86
N GLY A 67 4.09 3.05 4.08
CA GLY A 67 2.79 2.38 4.08
C GLY A 67 2.51 1.76 5.45
N PHE A 68 1.25 1.80 5.87
CA PHE A 68 0.80 1.27 7.15
C PHE A 68 -0.69 0.98 7.11
N ALA A 69 -1.18 0.21 8.09
CA ALA A 69 -2.58 -0.18 8.21
C ALA A 69 -3.18 -0.72 6.88
N PRO A 70 -2.59 -1.77 6.30
CA PRO A 70 -3.15 -2.37 5.08
C PRO A 70 -4.57 -2.87 5.35
N ASP A 71 -5.43 -2.77 4.35
CA ASP A 71 -6.79 -3.31 4.33
C ASP A 71 -6.83 -4.78 3.85
N LEU A 72 -5.78 -5.22 3.15
CA LEU A 72 -5.66 -6.58 2.64
C LEU A 72 -4.21 -7.08 2.72
N ILE A 73 -4.06 -8.33 3.15
CA ILE A 73 -2.80 -9.07 3.07
C ILE A 73 -2.99 -10.28 2.17
N TRP A 74 -2.11 -10.43 1.17
CA TRP A 74 -2.03 -11.62 0.33
C TRP A 74 -0.71 -12.34 0.57
N ARG A 75 -0.76 -13.68 0.59
CA ARG A 75 0.44 -14.51 0.70
C ARG A 75 0.28 -15.80 -0.10
N CYS A 76 1.39 -16.46 -0.38
CA CYS A 76 1.38 -17.82 -0.91
C CYS A 76 2.50 -18.66 -0.34
N HIS A 77 2.25 -19.97 -0.22
CA HIS A 77 3.25 -20.98 0.09
C HIS A 77 3.24 -22.04 -1.01
N GLY A 78 4.31 -22.07 -1.81
CA GLY A 78 4.33 -22.83 -3.06
C GLY A 78 3.24 -22.31 -4.01
N ASN A 79 2.36 -23.20 -4.46
CA ASN A 79 1.27 -22.83 -5.37
C ASN A 79 -0.06 -22.52 -4.66
N ARG A 80 -0.10 -22.51 -3.32
CA ARG A 80 -1.31 -22.22 -2.53
C ARG A 80 -1.32 -20.74 -2.14
N ALA A 81 -2.30 -19.99 -2.63
CA ALA A 81 -2.51 -18.60 -2.28
C ALA A 81 -3.56 -18.46 -1.18
N GLU A 82 -3.39 -17.46 -0.33
CA GLU A 82 -4.34 -17.10 0.71
C GLU A 82 -4.42 -15.57 0.81
N ARG A 83 -5.59 -15.05 1.17
CA ARG A 83 -5.78 -13.62 1.44
C ARG A 83 -6.54 -13.39 2.73
N ALA A 84 -6.27 -12.27 3.38
CA ALA A 84 -6.98 -11.80 4.57
C ALA A 84 -7.42 -10.35 4.35
N GLN A 85 -8.69 -10.08 4.61
CA GLN A 85 -9.18 -8.71 4.80
C GLN A 85 -8.81 -8.28 6.22
N ILE A 86 -8.26 -7.09 6.36
CA ILE A 86 -7.73 -6.58 7.61
C ILE A 86 -8.71 -5.56 8.17
N THR A 87 -9.21 -5.87 9.37
CA THR A 87 -10.00 -4.92 10.15
C THR A 87 -9.14 -4.43 11.31
N PRO A 88 -8.99 -3.10 11.50
CA PRO A 88 -8.21 -2.56 12.62
C PRO A 88 -8.62 -3.16 13.96
N GLY A 89 -7.65 -3.62 14.74
CA GLY A 89 -7.87 -4.24 16.06
C GLY A 89 -8.34 -5.69 16.03
N GLN A 90 -8.50 -6.31 14.85
CA GLN A 90 -8.87 -7.71 14.72
C GLN A 90 -7.71 -8.56 14.18
N PRO A 91 -7.60 -9.84 14.58
CA PRO A 91 -6.65 -10.77 13.97
C PRO A 91 -6.91 -10.96 12.48
N ALA A 92 -5.84 -11.13 11.70
CA ALA A 92 -5.96 -11.47 10.29
C ALA A 92 -6.45 -12.91 10.12
N HIS A 93 -7.58 -13.09 9.44
CA HIS A 93 -8.13 -14.39 9.09
C HIS A 93 -7.83 -14.71 7.62
N PHE A 94 -6.84 -15.57 7.39
CA PHE A 94 -6.44 -15.98 6.04
C PHE A 94 -7.40 -17.04 5.51
N MET A 95 -7.94 -16.78 4.32
CA MET A 95 -8.75 -17.73 3.57
C MET A 95 -8.01 -18.19 2.32
N PRO A 96 -8.07 -19.49 1.98
CA PRO A 96 -7.51 -19.99 0.74
C PRO A 96 -8.19 -19.35 -0.46
N ASP A 97 -7.39 -19.03 -1.47
CA ASP A 97 -7.87 -18.58 -2.75
C ASP A 97 -8.32 -19.78 -3.59
N ASP A 98 -9.32 -19.59 -4.45
CA ASP A 98 -9.81 -20.59 -5.41
C ASP A 98 -8.85 -20.79 -6.59
N LEU A 99 -7.88 -19.87 -6.76
CA LEU A 99 -6.88 -19.91 -7.80
C LEU A 99 -5.48 -20.27 -7.28
N PRO A 100 -4.63 -20.87 -8.12
CA PRO A 100 -3.20 -21.01 -7.83
C PRO A 100 -2.50 -19.65 -7.66
N ALA A 101 -1.30 -19.65 -7.05
CA ALA A 101 -0.58 -18.44 -6.65
C ALA A 101 -0.47 -17.35 -7.74
N MET A 102 0.06 -17.67 -8.92
CA MET A 102 0.25 -16.64 -9.96
C MET A 102 -1.06 -16.12 -10.56
N PRO A 103 -2.05 -16.96 -10.92
CA PRO A 103 -3.38 -16.47 -11.30
C PRO A 103 -4.09 -15.65 -10.22
N ALA A 104 -4.01 -16.05 -8.95
CA ALA A 104 -4.58 -15.32 -7.82
C ALA A 104 -3.93 -13.93 -7.68
N LEU A 105 -2.59 -13.85 -7.77
CA LEU A 105 -1.87 -12.58 -7.72
C LEU A 105 -2.25 -11.66 -8.90
N ARG A 106 -2.40 -12.20 -10.11
CA ARG A 106 -2.85 -11.43 -11.28
C ARG A 106 -4.28 -10.92 -11.11
N ARG A 107 -5.17 -11.72 -10.53
CA ARG A 107 -6.54 -11.29 -10.19
C ARG A 107 -6.49 -10.14 -9.19
N LEU A 108 -5.73 -10.30 -8.11
CA LEU A 108 -5.57 -9.29 -7.09
C LEU A 108 -5.02 -7.97 -7.66
N LEU A 109 -3.99 -8.03 -8.50
CA LEU A 109 -3.44 -6.84 -9.16
C LEU A 109 -4.50 -6.09 -9.98
N LYS A 110 -5.42 -6.79 -10.65
CA LYS A 110 -6.52 -6.17 -11.39
C LYS A 110 -7.57 -5.56 -10.47
N GLU A 111 -7.91 -6.25 -9.38
CA GLU A 111 -8.84 -5.76 -8.35
C GLU A 111 -8.30 -4.50 -7.66
N SER A 112 -6.99 -4.39 -7.51
CA SER A 112 -6.30 -3.26 -6.86
C SER A 112 -5.93 -2.11 -7.81
N LEU A 113 -6.36 -2.13 -9.08
CA LEU A 113 -6.11 -1.01 -9.99
C LEU A 113 -6.93 0.20 -9.57
N ILE A 114 -6.25 1.33 -9.38
CA ILE A 114 -6.86 2.62 -9.04
C ILE A 114 -6.37 3.64 -10.07
N ASP A 115 -7.29 4.45 -10.59
CA ASP A 115 -6.94 5.59 -11.43
C ASP A 115 -6.34 6.69 -10.53
N LEU A 116 -5.04 6.93 -10.66
CA LEU A 116 -4.30 7.87 -9.80
C LEU A 116 -4.26 9.26 -10.44
N PRO A 117 -4.58 10.32 -9.67
CA PRO A 117 -4.36 11.70 -10.11
C PRO A 117 -2.89 11.92 -10.52
N SER A 118 -2.68 12.63 -11.63
CA SER A 118 -1.35 12.82 -12.23
C SER A 118 -0.35 13.59 -11.36
N ASP A 119 -0.83 14.29 -10.33
CA ASP A 119 -0.04 15.10 -9.41
C ASP A 119 0.39 14.35 -8.13
N LEU A 120 0.02 13.07 -8.00
CA LEU A 120 0.45 12.21 -6.90
C LEU A 120 1.80 11.52 -7.17
N PRO A 121 2.56 11.20 -6.12
CA PRO A 121 3.75 10.36 -6.25
C PRO A 121 3.41 9.00 -6.88
N PRO A 122 4.35 8.40 -7.64
CA PRO A 122 4.10 7.16 -8.39
C PRO A 122 3.80 5.92 -7.54
N MET A 123 4.01 5.98 -6.22
CA MET A 123 3.71 4.91 -5.26
C MET A 123 2.76 5.40 -4.16
N ALA A 124 1.68 6.12 -4.55
CA ALA A 124 0.67 6.62 -3.62
C ALA A 124 -0.30 5.54 -3.10
N ALA A 125 -0.52 4.47 -3.87
CA ALA A 125 -1.30 3.31 -3.47
C ALA A 125 -0.82 2.07 -4.25
N GLY A 126 -0.93 0.88 -3.65
CA GLY A 126 -0.61 -0.36 -4.33
C GLY A 126 -0.29 -1.52 -3.39
N LEU A 127 0.06 -2.66 -3.99
CA LEU A 127 0.50 -3.85 -3.28
C LEU A 127 2.02 -3.78 -3.08
N VAL A 128 2.46 -3.81 -1.83
CA VAL A 128 3.88 -3.78 -1.45
C VAL A 128 4.20 -5.00 -0.62
N GLY A 129 5.28 -5.69 -0.96
CA GLY A 129 5.69 -6.91 -0.29
C GLY A 129 6.99 -7.47 -0.86
N TYR A 130 7.21 -8.76 -0.62
CA TYR A 130 8.40 -9.46 -1.09
C TYR A 130 8.02 -10.78 -1.78
N MET A 131 8.90 -11.23 -2.66
CA MET A 131 8.87 -12.58 -3.21
C MET A 131 10.13 -13.28 -2.76
N ALA A 132 9.98 -14.30 -1.91
CA ALA A 132 11.11 -15.10 -1.48
C ALA A 132 11.52 -16.06 -2.60
N MET A 133 12.83 -16.14 -2.85
CA MET A 133 13.38 -17.24 -3.64
C MET A 133 13.43 -18.49 -2.76
N ILE A 134 12.83 -19.58 -3.20
CA ILE A 134 13.08 -20.91 -2.63
C ILE A 134 14.13 -21.58 -3.51
N TRP A 135 15.28 -21.90 -2.92
CA TRP A 135 16.30 -22.71 -3.58
C TRP A 135 15.79 -24.16 -3.63
N CYS A 136 15.46 -24.66 -4.81
CA CYS A 136 15.24 -26.08 -5.02
C CYS A 136 16.60 -26.78 -5.04
N ALA A 137 16.89 -27.55 -3.99
CA ALA A 137 17.94 -28.56 -3.99
C ALA A 137 17.46 -29.84 -4.66
#